data_AF-A0A8E2F9S1-F1
#
_entry.id   AF-A0A8E2F9S1-F1
#
_cell.length_a   1.000
_cell.length_b   1.000
_cell.length_c   1.000
_cell.angle_alpha   90.00
_cell.angle_beta   90.00
_cell.angle_gamma   90.00
#
_symmetry.space_group_name_H-M   'P 1'
#
loop_
_entity.id
_entity.type
_entity.pdbx_description
1 polymer ?
#
loop_
_entity_poly.entity_id
_entity_poly.type
_entity_poly.pdbx_seq_one_letter_code
_entity_poly.pdbx_strand_id
1 'polypeptide(L)'
;MTPRLSTRLSYPPLIGLLSRRTFSTTSACLADIGSHRIEALIPQNARIPDYPYGPSHIYKQSNKGLYGGSRIQFGNNVSDRTETKTRRSWSPNIISKSLYSVALRKKIKIRVSSRVLRTIDKVGGLDEYVLGEKEARIKELGPQGWKLRWRIMSQQAVKERFRIQAAELGLSAHIIQRRWGEKKKDMGTGKAMNAVKSKSKPNLQKMAQKRTRSKQFRVLKKISKLQTGGKRGAVVTKK
;
A
#
# COMPACT_ATOMS: atom_id res chain seq x y z
N MET A 1 -63.37 15.21 36.20
CA MET A 1 -61.91 15.32 35.97
C MET A 1 -61.28 13.97 36.27
N THR A 2 -60.85 13.23 35.25
CA THR A 2 -60.00 12.03 35.38
C THR A 2 -59.00 12.02 34.20
N PRO A 3 -57.68 11.91 34.45
CA PRO A 3 -56.69 11.98 33.39
C PRO A 3 -56.48 10.62 32.70
N ARG A 4 -56.42 10.64 31.37
CA ARG A 4 -56.13 9.48 30.52
C ARG A 4 -54.62 9.21 30.52
N LEU A 5 -54.20 8.10 31.12
CA LEU A 5 -52.80 7.66 31.13
C LEU A 5 -52.35 7.27 29.71
N SER A 6 -51.33 7.94 29.18
CA SER A 6 -50.68 7.61 27.90
C SER A 6 -49.47 6.73 28.15
N THR A 7 -49.58 5.44 27.85
CA THR A 7 -48.46 4.51 27.79
C THR A 7 -47.78 4.63 26.42
N ARG A 8 -46.67 5.38 26.35
CA ARG A 8 -45.75 5.30 25.19
C ARG A 8 -44.88 4.04 25.34
N LEU A 9 -45.20 3.00 24.59
CA LEU A 9 -44.32 1.86 24.39
C LEU A 9 -43.04 2.33 23.66
N SER A 10 -41.91 2.24 24.34
CA SER A 10 -40.57 2.44 23.78
C SER A 10 -40.21 1.21 22.94
N TYR A 11 -40.27 1.33 21.61
CA TYR A 11 -39.72 0.32 20.72
C TYR A 11 -38.20 0.53 20.55
N PRO A 12 -37.37 -0.53 20.66
CA PRO A 12 -35.95 -0.42 20.36
C PRO A 12 -35.73 -0.18 18.85
N PRO A 13 -34.68 0.57 18.45
CA PRO A 13 -34.36 0.74 17.04
C PRO A 13 -33.87 -0.59 16.46
N LEU A 14 -34.63 -1.15 15.53
CA LEU A 14 -34.21 -2.31 14.74
C LEU A 14 -33.01 -1.94 13.87
N ILE A 15 -31.88 -2.56 14.19
CA ILE A 15 -30.66 -2.55 13.39
C ILE A 15 -30.93 -3.36 12.12
N GLY A 16 -30.98 -2.65 10.99
CA GLY A 16 -30.53 -3.07 9.66
C GLY A 16 -31.01 -4.41 9.11
N LEU A 17 -32.07 -4.40 8.29
CA LEU A 17 -32.27 -5.39 7.24
C LEU A 17 -32.65 -4.71 5.92
N LEU A 18 -31.71 -4.79 4.98
CA LEU A 18 -31.88 -4.93 3.53
C LEU A 18 -33.06 -4.16 2.91
N SER A 19 -32.75 -3.03 2.24
CA SER A 19 -33.68 -2.35 1.34
C SER A 19 -34.14 -3.32 0.22
N ARG A 20 -35.31 -3.92 0.40
CA ARG A 20 -36.01 -4.70 -0.62
C ARG A 20 -36.67 -3.74 -1.59
N ARG A 21 -36.07 -3.52 -2.76
CA ARG A 21 -36.78 -2.96 -3.91
C ARG A 21 -37.79 -4.02 -4.38
N THR A 22 -39.08 -3.70 -4.33
CA THR A 22 -40.20 -4.65 -4.43
C THR A 22 -40.52 -5.18 -5.84
N PHE A 23 -39.81 -4.73 -6.89
CA PHE A 23 -40.14 -5.08 -8.29
C PHE A 23 -38.98 -5.65 -9.11
N SER A 24 -37.87 -6.09 -8.49
CA SER A 24 -36.74 -6.66 -9.22
C SER A 24 -36.64 -8.17 -8.98
N THR A 25 -37.04 -8.99 -9.95
CA THR A 25 -36.94 -10.46 -9.90
C THR A 25 -35.56 -10.99 -10.30
N THR A 26 -34.72 -10.16 -10.94
CA THR A 26 -33.33 -10.52 -11.22
C THR A 26 -32.56 -10.53 -9.90
N SER A 27 -31.93 -11.66 -9.55
CA SER A 27 -30.89 -11.66 -8.52
C SER A 27 -29.88 -10.58 -8.88
N ALA A 28 -29.36 -9.86 -7.88
CA ALA A 28 -28.25 -8.96 -8.11
C ALA A 28 -27.06 -9.82 -8.55
N CYS A 29 -27.00 -10.13 -9.85
CA CYS A 29 -25.80 -10.59 -10.49
C CYS A 29 -24.72 -9.60 -10.04
N LEU A 30 -23.62 -10.14 -9.51
CA LEU A 30 -22.40 -9.42 -9.21
C LEU A 30 -21.79 -8.92 -10.53
N ALA A 31 -22.54 -8.16 -11.32
CA ALA A 31 -22.04 -7.51 -12.48
C ALA A 31 -20.92 -6.57 -12.02
N ASP A 32 -19.89 -6.47 -12.85
CA ASP A 32 -18.70 -5.62 -12.72
C ASP A 32 -19.01 -4.10 -12.70
N ILE A 33 -20.12 -3.69 -12.08
CA ILE A 33 -20.66 -2.34 -12.04
C ILE A 33 -19.75 -1.40 -11.21
N GLY A 34 -18.82 -1.95 -10.42
CA GLY A 34 -17.93 -1.19 -9.53
C GLY A 34 -16.45 -1.21 -9.89
N SER A 35 -15.94 -2.26 -10.54
CA SER A 35 -14.49 -2.53 -10.67
C SER A 35 -13.73 -1.52 -11.53
N HIS A 36 -14.45 -0.72 -12.30
CA HIS A 36 -13.92 0.31 -13.20
C HIS A 36 -13.86 1.71 -12.59
N ARG A 37 -14.42 1.95 -11.39
CA ARG A 37 -14.34 3.26 -10.71
C ARG A 37 -13.01 3.39 -9.98
N ILE A 38 -12.44 4.61 -9.95
CA ILE A 38 -11.19 4.87 -9.23
C ILE A 38 -11.31 4.51 -7.75
N GLU A 39 -12.44 4.78 -7.13
CA GLU A 39 -12.71 4.47 -5.73
C GLU A 39 -12.63 2.96 -5.44
N ALA A 40 -13.03 2.10 -6.38
CA ALA A 40 -12.94 0.65 -6.23
C ALA A 40 -11.53 0.11 -6.50
N LEU A 41 -10.73 0.82 -7.32
CA LEU A 41 -9.34 0.45 -7.62
C LEU A 41 -8.41 0.69 -6.42
N ILE A 42 -8.81 1.55 -5.48
CA ILE A 42 -8.05 1.96 -4.31
C ILE A 42 -8.60 1.25 -3.08
N PRO A 43 -7.77 0.55 -2.29
CA PRO A 43 -8.27 -0.08 -1.07
C PRO A 43 -8.65 0.99 -0.05
N GLN A 44 -9.78 0.79 0.64
CA GLN A 44 -10.38 1.78 1.54
C GLN A 44 -9.41 2.26 2.64
N ASN A 45 -8.55 1.36 3.14
CA ASN A 45 -7.61 1.62 4.23
C ASN A 45 -6.21 2.07 3.76
N ALA A 46 -6.02 2.40 2.47
CA ALA A 46 -4.73 2.90 2.01
C ALA A 46 -4.46 4.33 2.50
N ARG A 47 -3.29 4.51 3.13
CA ARG A 47 -2.76 5.83 3.44
C ARG A 47 -2.11 6.45 2.20
N ILE A 48 -2.89 7.27 1.49
CA ILE A 48 -2.43 8.01 0.30
C ILE A 48 -1.84 9.35 0.76
N PRO A 49 -0.72 9.80 0.18
CA PRO A 49 -0.19 11.14 0.46
C PRO A 49 -1.20 12.23 0.08
N ASP A 50 -1.24 13.30 0.86
CA ASP A 50 -2.06 14.45 0.53
C ASP A 50 -1.63 15.09 -0.79
N TYR A 51 -2.61 15.59 -1.53
CA TYR A 51 -2.34 16.29 -2.79
C TYR A 51 -1.76 17.68 -2.49
N PRO A 52 -0.61 18.08 -3.07
CA PRO A 52 0.13 19.29 -2.68
C PRO A 52 -0.69 20.59 -2.75
N TYR A 53 -1.64 20.69 -3.69
CA TYR A 53 -2.47 21.89 -3.86
C TYR A 53 -3.84 21.80 -3.19
N GLY A 54 -4.14 20.70 -2.50
CA GLY A 54 -5.42 20.47 -1.84
C GLY A 54 -6.64 20.35 -2.79
N PRO A 55 -7.84 20.08 -2.25
CA PRO A 55 -9.06 20.04 -3.04
C PRO A 55 -9.50 21.43 -3.49
N SER A 56 -10.16 21.50 -4.65
CA SER A 56 -10.78 22.74 -5.10
C SER A 56 -12.05 23.04 -4.29
N HIS A 57 -12.16 24.29 -3.82
CA HIS A 57 -13.30 24.74 -3.01
C HIS A 57 -14.41 25.39 -3.84
N ILE A 58 -14.04 26.08 -4.93
CA ILE A 58 -14.96 26.86 -5.78
C ILE A 58 -15.80 25.94 -6.66
N TYR A 59 -15.17 24.98 -7.34
CA TYR A 59 -15.84 24.06 -8.26
C TYR A 59 -15.65 22.61 -7.80
N LYS A 60 -16.30 22.23 -6.70
CA LYS A 60 -16.15 20.90 -6.04
C LYS A 60 -16.37 19.72 -6.99
N GLN A 61 -17.13 19.93 -8.07
CA GLN A 61 -17.33 18.95 -9.13
C GLN A 61 -16.01 18.52 -9.80
N SER A 62 -15.04 19.43 -9.97
CA SER A 62 -13.74 19.08 -10.57
C SER A 62 -12.89 18.16 -9.71
N ASN A 63 -13.16 18.06 -8.41
CA ASN A 63 -12.45 17.13 -7.53
C ASN A 63 -12.75 15.66 -7.87
N LYS A 64 -13.84 15.39 -8.59
CA LYS A 64 -14.36 14.04 -8.92
C LYS A 64 -13.94 13.54 -10.32
N GLY A 65 -12.93 14.14 -10.96
CA GLY A 65 -12.51 13.74 -12.30
C GLY A 65 -11.26 14.47 -12.78
N LEU A 66 -11.00 14.37 -14.09
CA LEU A 66 -9.87 15.01 -14.75
C LEU A 66 -10.35 16.23 -15.54
N TYR A 67 -10.24 17.42 -14.94
CA TYR A 67 -10.77 18.66 -15.52
C TYR A 67 -9.68 19.51 -16.17
N GLY A 68 -8.39 19.25 -15.88
CA GLY A 68 -7.27 19.98 -16.48
C GLY A 68 -7.28 21.46 -16.12
N GLY A 69 -7.59 21.78 -14.86
CA GLY A 69 -7.76 23.15 -14.39
C GLY A 69 -9.01 23.88 -14.90
N SER A 70 -9.81 23.25 -15.78
CA SER A 70 -11.03 23.86 -16.32
C SER A 70 -12.11 23.95 -15.23
N ARG A 71 -12.65 25.15 -15.04
CA ARG A 71 -13.70 25.47 -14.07
C ARG A 71 -14.81 26.27 -14.73
N ILE A 72 -15.95 26.34 -14.07
CA ILE A 72 -17.04 27.24 -14.49
C ILE A 72 -16.53 28.69 -14.48
N GLN A 73 -16.81 29.42 -15.55
CA GLN A 73 -16.56 30.85 -15.65
C GLN A 73 -17.87 31.60 -15.50
N PHE A 74 -17.82 32.78 -14.90
CA PHE A 74 -18.96 33.66 -14.71
C PHE A 74 -18.70 34.99 -15.42
N GLY A 75 -19.74 35.57 -16.02
CA GLY A 75 -19.64 36.87 -16.68
C GLY A 75 -21.03 37.39 -17.03
N ASN A 76 -21.09 38.27 -18.03
CA ASN A 76 -22.32 38.93 -18.44
C ASN A 76 -22.63 38.64 -19.92
N ASN A 77 -23.91 38.53 -20.25
CA ASN A 77 -24.42 38.90 -21.56
C ASN A 77 -24.50 40.42 -21.63
N VAL A 78 -24.12 41.01 -22.76
CA VAL A 78 -24.24 42.44 -23.04
C VAL A 78 -25.15 42.56 -24.26
N SER A 79 -26.21 43.35 -24.17
CA SER A 79 -27.06 43.61 -25.33
C SER A 79 -26.37 44.60 -26.27
N ASP A 80 -26.42 44.35 -27.58
CA ASP A 80 -25.67 45.15 -28.55
C ASP A 80 -26.13 46.62 -28.63
N ARG A 81 -27.42 46.88 -28.35
CA ARG A 81 -28.02 48.22 -28.50
C ARG A 81 -28.03 49.07 -27.24
N THR A 82 -28.24 48.43 -26.08
CA THR A 82 -28.47 49.13 -24.81
C THR A 82 -27.37 48.82 -23.79
N GLU A 83 -26.42 47.95 -24.15
CA GLU A 83 -25.32 47.48 -23.29
C GLU A 83 -25.80 46.95 -21.92
N THR A 84 -27.04 46.47 -21.86
CA THR A 84 -27.64 45.94 -20.64
C THR A 84 -26.93 44.65 -20.26
N LYS A 85 -26.45 44.57 -19.01
CA LYS A 85 -25.62 43.46 -18.52
C LYS A 85 -26.47 42.46 -17.74
N THR A 86 -26.56 41.22 -18.24
CA THR A 86 -27.26 40.11 -17.54
C THR A 86 -26.27 39.03 -17.15
N ARG A 87 -26.32 38.50 -15.92
CA ARG A 87 -25.40 37.45 -15.45
C ARG A 87 -25.54 36.16 -16.27
N ARG A 88 -24.42 35.55 -16.62
CA ARG A 88 -24.35 34.20 -17.23
C ARG A 88 -23.17 33.40 -16.71
N SER A 89 -23.15 32.12 -17.06
CA SER A 89 -22.02 31.24 -16.80
C SER A 89 -21.63 30.45 -18.06
N TRP A 90 -20.38 30.00 -18.10
CA TRP A 90 -19.84 29.09 -19.12
C TRP A 90 -19.26 27.86 -18.42
N SER A 91 -19.85 26.71 -18.70
CA SER A 91 -19.40 25.42 -18.17
C SER A 91 -18.43 24.75 -19.14
N PRO A 92 -17.40 24.03 -18.65
CA PRO A 92 -16.56 23.23 -19.52
C PRO A 92 -17.34 22.00 -20.03
N ASN A 93 -17.01 21.53 -21.23
CA ASN A 93 -17.58 20.30 -21.79
C ASN A 93 -17.00 19.07 -21.07
N ILE A 94 -17.82 18.43 -20.22
CA ILE A 94 -17.42 17.31 -19.37
C ILE A 94 -18.14 16.05 -19.81
N ILE A 95 -17.37 15.00 -20.09
CA ILE A 95 -17.86 13.75 -20.64
C ILE A 95 -17.46 12.60 -19.71
N SER A 96 -18.36 11.64 -19.50
CA SER A 96 -18.03 10.40 -18.79
C SER A 96 -17.47 9.39 -19.78
N LYS A 97 -16.19 9.03 -19.65
CA LYS A 97 -15.51 8.09 -20.55
C LYS A 97 -14.80 7.00 -19.77
N SER A 98 -14.68 5.84 -20.41
CA SER A 98 -13.94 4.69 -19.89
C SER A 98 -12.60 4.63 -20.62
N LEU A 99 -11.51 4.88 -19.90
CA LEU A 99 -10.16 4.98 -20.44
C LEU A 99 -9.33 3.77 -20.01
N TYR A 100 -8.59 3.17 -20.92
CA TYR A 100 -7.75 2.01 -20.60
C TYR A 100 -6.45 2.44 -19.93
N SER A 101 -6.11 1.80 -18.81
CA SER A 101 -4.81 1.93 -18.14
C SER A 101 -4.00 0.67 -18.40
N VAL A 102 -2.82 0.84 -19.00
CA VAL A 102 -1.90 -0.24 -19.35
C VAL A 102 -1.29 -0.84 -18.08
N ALA A 103 -0.86 0.00 -17.14
CA ALA A 103 -0.26 -0.42 -15.89
C ALA A 103 -1.23 -1.22 -15.00
N LEU A 104 -2.51 -0.87 -15.02
CA LEU A 104 -3.55 -1.56 -14.24
C LEU A 104 -4.26 -2.67 -15.02
N ARG A 105 -4.06 -2.76 -16.34
CA ARG A 105 -4.73 -3.69 -17.27
C ARG A 105 -6.25 -3.63 -17.17
N LYS A 106 -6.80 -2.44 -16.89
CA LYS A 106 -8.23 -2.23 -16.62
C LYS A 106 -8.72 -0.94 -17.28
N LYS A 107 -10.00 -0.92 -17.65
CA LYS A 107 -10.70 0.30 -18.09
C LYS A 107 -11.23 1.06 -16.88
N ILE A 108 -10.96 2.35 -16.82
CA ILE A 108 -11.30 3.24 -15.71
C ILE A 108 -12.33 4.25 -16.19
N LYS A 109 -13.51 4.27 -15.55
CA LYS A 109 -14.57 5.25 -15.85
C LYS A 109 -14.34 6.51 -15.04
N ILE A 110 -14.14 7.64 -15.73
CA ILE A 110 -13.85 8.94 -15.12
C ILE A 110 -14.63 10.04 -15.86
N ARG A 111 -14.98 11.12 -15.15
CA ARG A 111 -15.43 12.36 -15.78
C ARG A 111 -14.22 13.16 -16.27
N VAL A 112 -14.17 13.44 -17.56
CA VAL A 112 -13.03 14.07 -18.22
C VAL A 112 -13.50 15.25 -19.05
N SER A 113 -12.78 16.36 -19.04
CA SER A 113 -13.05 17.47 -19.96
C SER A 113 -12.59 17.13 -21.39
N SER A 114 -13.25 17.65 -22.41
CA SER A 114 -12.87 17.40 -23.81
C SER A 114 -11.42 17.81 -24.13
N ARG A 115 -10.93 18.89 -23.50
CA ARG A 115 -9.52 19.33 -23.58
C ARG A 115 -8.55 18.28 -23.04
N VAL A 116 -8.89 17.67 -21.90
CA VAL A 116 -8.04 16.63 -21.29
C VAL A 116 -8.04 15.37 -22.14
N LEU A 117 -9.18 14.96 -22.72
CA LEU A 117 -9.22 13.82 -23.65
C LEU A 117 -8.23 14.00 -24.82
N ARG A 118 -8.26 15.15 -25.48
CA ARG A 118 -7.29 15.48 -26.55
C ARG A 118 -5.84 15.40 -26.07
N THR A 119 -5.60 15.77 -24.81
CA THR A 119 -4.26 15.75 -24.22
C THR A 119 -3.81 14.32 -23.91
N ILE A 120 -4.72 13.46 -23.46
CA ILE A 120 -4.49 12.03 -23.21
C ILE A 120 -4.10 11.35 -24.53
N ASP A 121 -4.83 11.62 -25.61
CA ASP A 121 -4.51 11.07 -26.93
C ASP A 121 -3.15 11.58 -27.43
N LYS A 122 -2.85 12.87 -27.22
CA LYS A 122 -1.57 13.48 -27.61
C LYS A 122 -0.37 12.89 -26.88
N VAL A 123 -0.49 12.55 -25.59
CA VAL A 123 0.62 11.95 -24.81
C VAL A 123 0.71 10.43 -24.98
N GLY A 124 -0.26 9.80 -25.64
CA GLY A 124 -0.26 8.37 -25.93
C GLY A 124 -0.97 7.49 -24.89
N GLY A 125 -1.71 8.06 -23.94
CA GLY A 125 -2.47 7.26 -22.97
C GLY A 125 -2.81 7.95 -21.66
N LEU A 126 -3.67 7.28 -20.87
CA LEU A 126 -4.08 7.77 -19.55
C LEU A 126 -2.93 7.74 -18.56
N ASP A 127 -2.11 6.70 -18.60
CA ASP A 127 -1.04 6.49 -17.63
C ASP A 127 0.03 7.58 -17.81
N GLU A 128 0.44 7.84 -19.06
CA GLU A 128 1.38 8.88 -19.46
C GLU A 128 0.87 10.27 -19.05
N TYR A 129 -0.43 10.54 -19.22
CA TYR A 129 -1.04 11.79 -18.79
C TYR A 129 -0.91 12.01 -17.28
N VAL A 130 -1.19 10.98 -16.48
CA VAL A 130 -1.19 11.04 -15.01
C VAL A 130 0.23 11.09 -14.43
N LEU A 131 1.17 10.44 -15.10
CA LEU A 131 2.57 10.31 -14.69
C LEU A 131 3.44 11.49 -15.14
N GLY A 132 2.88 12.44 -15.89
CA GLY A 132 3.57 13.65 -16.29
C GLY A 132 4.28 14.35 -15.13
N GLU A 133 5.55 14.67 -15.34
CA GLU A 133 6.47 15.17 -14.31
C GLU A 133 6.32 16.67 -14.07
N LYS A 134 5.91 17.42 -15.10
CA LYS A 134 5.79 18.88 -15.04
C LYS A 134 4.84 19.33 -13.93
N GLU A 135 5.21 20.38 -13.21
CA GLU A 135 4.42 20.93 -12.11
C GLU A 135 3.00 21.34 -12.57
N ALA A 136 2.89 21.94 -13.76
CA ALA A 136 1.61 22.29 -14.38
C ALA A 136 0.68 21.07 -14.50
N ARG A 137 1.22 19.90 -14.84
CA ARG A 137 0.42 18.67 -14.92
C ARG A 137 -0.06 18.21 -13.56
N ILE A 138 0.75 18.36 -12.51
CA ILE A 138 0.34 18.04 -11.14
C ILE A 138 -0.85 18.93 -10.74
N LYS A 139 -0.78 20.25 -10.99
CA LYS A 139 -1.87 21.21 -10.73
C LYS A 139 -3.17 20.84 -11.47
N GLU A 140 -3.06 20.41 -12.73
CA GLU A 140 -4.18 20.05 -13.61
C GLU A 140 -4.90 18.75 -13.21
N LEU A 141 -4.22 17.88 -12.47
CA LEU A 141 -4.65 16.51 -12.18
C LEU A 141 -5.82 16.44 -11.18
N GLY A 142 -5.79 17.34 -10.18
CA GLY A 142 -6.75 17.40 -9.09
C GLY A 142 -6.68 16.21 -8.12
N PRO A 143 -7.49 16.21 -7.04
CA PRO A 143 -7.42 15.19 -5.99
C PRO A 143 -7.67 13.75 -6.49
N GLN A 144 -8.67 13.56 -7.36
CA GLN A 144 -8.99 12.23 -7.88
C GLN A 144 -7.91 11.71 -8.83
N GLY A 145 -7.34 12.58 -9.68
CA GLY A 145 -6.22 12.17 -10.52
C GLY A 145 -4.95 11.90 -9.71
N TRP A 146 -4.72 12.61 -8.59
CA TRP A 146 -3.63 12.33 -7.66
C TRP A 146 -3.74 10.94 -7.03
N LYS A 147 -4.94 10.56 -6.59
CA LYS A 147 -5.23 9.20 -6.12
C LYS A 147 -4.94 8.15 -7.19
N LEU A 148 -5.33 8.41 -8.44
CA LEU A 148 -5.04 7.54 -9.57
C LEU A 148 -3.52 7.44 -9.83
N ARG A 149 -2.79 8.56 -9.77
CA ARG A 149 -1.33 8.61 -9.90
C ARG A 149 -0.65 7.73 -8.88
N TRP A 150 -1.03 7.85 -7.61
CA TRP A 150 -0.50 7.00 -6.54
C TRP A 150 -0.79 5.52 -6.82
N ARG A 151 -2.00 5.19 -7.30
CA ARG A 151 -2.38 3.82 -7.62
C ARG A 151 -1.54 3.23 -8.76
N ILE A 152 -1.30 4.00 -9.82
CA ILE A 152 -0.46 3.61 -10.95
C ILE A 152 1.00 3.49 -10.51
N MET A 153 1.53 4.46 -9.76
CA MET A 153 2.91 4.45 -9.24
C MET A 153 3.21 3.28 -8.32
N SER A 154 2.18 2.72 -7.67
CA SER A 154 2.33 1.57 -6.78
C SER A 154 2.58 0.25 -7.53
N GLN A 155 2.25 0.17 -8.83
CA GLN A 155 2.41 -1.04 -9.63
C GLN A 155 3.88 -1.34 -9.93
N GLN A 156 4.21 -2.64 -9.99
CA GLN A 156 5.60 -3.07 -10.18
C GLN A 156 6.16 -2.67 -11.55
N ALA A 157 5.39 -2.85 -12.63
CA ALA A 157 5.80 -2.42 -13.97
C ALA A 157 6.18 -0.92 -14.01
N VAL A 158 5.46 -0.08 -13.26
CA VAL A 158 5.72 1.36 -13.16
C VAL A 158 6.94 1.67 -12.28
N LYS A 159 7.18 0.88 -11.23
CA LYS A 159 8.39 1.00 -10.41
C LYS A 159 9.63 0.56 -11.19
N GLU A 160 9.55 -0.52 -11.93
CA GLU A 160 10.64 -1.07 -12.74
C GLU A 160 11.09 -0.08 -13.81
N ARG A 161 10.15 0.48 -14.60
CA ARG A 161 10.50 1.52 -15.57
C ARG A 161 11.18 2.73 -14.92
N PHE A 162 10.77 3.13 -13.71
CA PHE A 162 11.39 4.25 -13.00
C PHE A 162 12.77 3.89 -12.45
N ARG A 163 13.00 2.63 -12.07
CA ARG A 163 14.33 2.13 -11.70
C ARG A 163 15.28 2.17 -12.90
N ILE A 164 14.81 1.73 -14.06
CA ILE A 164 15.57 1.76 -15.33
C ILE A 164 15.92 3.21 -15.67
N GLN A 165 14.91 4.10 -15.71
CA GLN A 165 15.11 5.53 -15.98
C GLN A 165 16.08 6.19 -14.97
N ALA A 166 15.98 5.84 -13.69
CA ALA A 166 16.90 6.37 -12.67
C ALA A 166 18.32 5.85 -12.83
N ALA A 167 18.50 4.58 -13.21
CA ALA A 167 19.80 3.99 -13.49
C ALA A 167 20.44 4.63 -14.74
N GLU A 168 19.65 4.90 -15.78
CA GLU A 168 20.08 5.63 -16.99
C GLU A 168 20.53 7.05 -16.67
N LEU A 169 19.86 7.73 -15.73
CA LEU A 169 20.27 9.04 -15.22
C LEU A 169 21.48 8.99 -14.27
N GLY A 170 22.05 7.80 -14.02
CA GLY A 170 23.25 7.62 -13.19
C GLY A 170 23.02 7.69 -11.68
N LEU A 171 21.78 7.52 -11.19
CA LEU A 171 21.53 7.48 -9.75
C LEU A 171 22.13 6.21 -9.12
N SER A 172 22.72 6.35 -7.93
CA SER A 172 23.29 5.20 -7.23
C SER A 172 22.22 4.17 -6.85
N ALA A 173 22.57 2.88 -6.96
CA ALA A 173 21.66 1.77 -6.67
C ALA A 173 21.04 1.85 -5.27
N HIS A 174 21.80 2.34 -4.29
CA HIS A 174 21.32 2.54 -2.92
C HIS A 174 20.18 3.58 -2.85
N ILE A 175 20.27 4.69 -3.59
CA ILE A 175 19.21 5.72 -3.62
C ILE A 175 17.95 5.15 -4.27
N ILE A 176 18.12 4.43 -5.38
CA ILE A 176 17.02 3.78 -6.12
C ILE A 176 16.30 2.78 -5.20
N GLN A 177 17.05 1.94 -4.50
CA GLN A 177 16.51 0.97 -3.54
C GLN A 177 15.85 1.64 -2.33
N ARG A 178 16.39 2.74 -1.80
CA ARG A 178 15.75 3.48 -0.71
C ARG A 178 14.37 4.02 -1.12
N ARG A 179 14.26 4.53 -2.35
CA ARG A 179 13.04 5.20 -2.83
C ARG A 179 11.98 4.24 -3.39
N TRP A 180 12.39 3.27 -4.19
CA TRP A 180 11.50 2.33 -4.87
C TRP A 180 11.79 0.86 -4.53
N GLY A 181 12.60 0.58 -3.52
CA GLY A 181 12.89 -0.78 -3.09
C GLY A 181 11.65 -1.50 -2.58
N GLU A 182 11.66 -2.82 -2.73
CA GLU A 182 10.63 -3.62 -2.12
C GLU A 182 10.86 -3.67 -0.61
N LYS A 183 9.79 -3.43 0.17
CA LYS A 183 9.83 -3.87 1.56
C LYS A 183 9.99 -5.37 1.52
N LYS A 184 11.09 -5.89 2.08
CA LYS A 184 11.17 -7.34 2.35
C LYS A 184 9.88 -7.69 3.07
N LYS A 185 9.05 -8.52 2.46
CA LYS A 185 7.92 -9.10 3.19
C LYS A 185 8.57 -9.76 4.39
N ASP A 186 8.20 -9.34 5.59
CA ASP A 186 8.47 -10.12 6.77
C ASP A 186 7.78 -11.45 6.51
N MET A 187 8.54 -12.42 6.01
CA MET A 187 8.14 -13.81 5.95
C MET A 187 7.98 -14.19 7.41
N GLY A 188 6.76 -13.97 7.93
CA GLY A 188 6.37 -14.36 9.26
C GLY A 188 6.87 -15.79 9.46
N THR A 189 7.70 -15.97 10.49
CA THR A 189 8.15 -17.27 11.02
C THR A 189 9.23 -18.07 10.26
N GLY A 190 10.16 -17.45 9.54
CA GLY A 190 11.45 -18.11 9.22
C GLY A 190 12.36 -18.30 10.46
N LYS A 191 12.14 -17.52 11.53
CA LYS A 191 12.98 -17.52 12.75
C LYS A 191 12.72 -18.74 13.66
N ALA A 192 11.55 -19.37 13.57
CA ALA A 192 11.22 -20.55 14.38
C ALA A 192 11.93 -21.83 13.89
N MET A 193 12.10 -22.00 12.57
CA MET A 193 12.73 -23.22 12.01
C MET A 193 14.25 -23.25 12.18
N ASN A 194 14.92 -22.09 12.19
CA ASN A 194 16.36 -22.02 12.50
C ASN A 194 16.65 -22.13 14.00
N ALA A 195 15.70 -21.75 14.88
CA ALA A 195 15.81 -21.95 16.32
C ALA A 195 15.60 -23.41 16.76
N VAL A 196 14.81 -24.18 16.02
CA VAL A 196 14.68 -25.64 16.21
C VAL A 196 15.94 -26.37 15.71
N LYS A 197 16.55 -25.92 14.59
CA LYS A 197 17.84 -26.46 14.10
C LYS A 197 19.05 -26.09 14.98
N SER A 198 19.01 -24.98 15.73
CA SER A 198 20.10 -24.58 16.62
C SER A 198 20.06 -25.25 18.00
N LYS A 199 18.95 -25.92 18.35
CA LYS A 199 18.80 -26.64 19.64
C LYS A 199 19.19 -28.12 19.58
N SER A 200 19.45 -28.69 18.40
CA SER A 200 19.61 -30.14 18.21
C SER A 200 20.96 -30.62 17.66
N LYS A 201 21.99 -29.75 17.54
CA LYS A 201 23.35 -30.24 17.28
C LYS A 201 24.12 -30.32 18.60
N PRO A 202 24.45 -31.52 19.11
CA PRO A 202 25.39 -31.62 20.21
C PRO A 202 26.69 -30.96 19.77
N ASN A 203 27.17 -30.00 20.54
CA ASN A 203 28.42 -29.29 20.24
C ASN A 203 29.58 -30.30 20.31
N LEU A 204 30.01 -30.82 19.15
CA LEU A 204 31.05 -31.84 19.02
C LEU A 204 32.35 -31.41 19.72
N GLN A 205 32.67 -30.12 19.74
CA GLN A 205 33.85 -29.59 20.42
C GLN A 205 33.73 -29.72 21.95
N LYS A 206 32.53 -29.49 22.52
CA LYS A 206 32.28 -29.70 23.95
C LYS A 206 32.30 -31.19 24.35
N MET A 207 31.86 -32.11 23.47
CA MET A 207 31.95 -33.55 23.72
C MET A 207 33.38 -34.09 23.59
N ALA A 208 34.16 -33.58 22.63
CA ALA A 208 35.56 -33.93 22.45
C ALA A 208 36.42 -33.48 23.65
N GLN A 209 36.21 -32.25 24.16
CA GLN A 209 36.89 -31.75 25.36
C GLN A 209 36.53 -32.53 26.64
N LYS A 210 35.30 -33.06 26.74
CA LYS A 210 34.89 -33.90 27.88
C LYS A 210 35.55 -35.29 27.83
N ARG A 211 35.74 -35.86 26.63
CA ARG A 211 36.46 -37.13 26.41
C ARG A 211 37.96 -37.00 26.67
N THR A 212 38.60 -35.91 26.28
CA THR A 212 40.03 -35.67 26.54
C THR A 212 40.29 -35.39 28.03
N ARG A 213 39.46 -34.60 28.71
CA ARG A 213 39.55 -34.40 30.17
C ARG A 213 39.39 -35.69 30.96
N SER A 214 38.48 -36.59 30.54
CA SER A 214 38.33 -37.94 31.13
C SER A 214 39.58 -38.81 30.95
N LYS A 215 40.19 -38.80 29.75
CA LYS A 215 41.45 -39.50 29.49
C LYS A 215 42.61 -38.91 30.31
N GLN A 216 42.72 -37.59 30.40
CA GLN A 216 43.74 -36.91 31.22
C GLN A 216 43.55 -37.22 32.71
N PHE A 217 42.32 -37.21 33.24
CA PHE A 217 42.05 -37.58 34.64
C PHE A 217 42.40 -39.05 34.92
N ARG A 218 42.12 -39.99 34.00
CA ARG A 218 42.52 -41.40 34.15
C ARG A 218 44.03 -41.58 34.13
N VAL A 219 44.75 -40.88 33.27
CA VAL A 219 46.22 -40.94 33.20
C VAL A 219 46.82 -40.34 34.47
N LEU A 220 46.35 -39.18 34.93
CA LEU A 220 46.81 -38.55 36.17
C LEU A 220 46.54 -39.41 37.41
N LYS A 221 45.38 -40.07 37.49
CA LYS A 221 45.05 -41.00 38.59
C LYS A 221 45.88 -42.29 38.54
N LYS A 222 46.34 -42.71 37.35
CA LYS A 222 47.25 -43.86 37.19
C LYS A 222 48.68 -43.48 37.61
N ILE A 223 49.13 -42.28 37.26
CA ILE A 223 50.44 -41.74 37.67
C ILE A 223 50.48 -41.53 39.20
N SER A 224 49.43 -40.96 39.80
CA SER A 224 49.39 -40.76 41.26
C SER A 224 49.39 -42.09 42.03
N LYS A 225 48.71 -43.13 41.51
CA LYS A 225 48.66 -44.47 42.11
C LYS A 225 50.00 -45.22 42.01
N LEU A 226 50.82 -44.90 41.00
CA LEU A 226 52.18 -45.42 40.85
C LEU A 226 53.17 -44.71 41.80
N GLN A 227 52.98 -43.42 42.09
CA GLN A 227 53.81 -42.67 43.04
C GLN A 227 53.53 -43.03 44.52
N THR A 228 52.30 -43.46 44.85
CA THR A 228 51.95 -43.91 46.22
C THR A 228 52.16 -45.41 46.46
N GLY A 229 52.61 -46.17 45.46
CA GLY A 229 52.79 -47.63 45.54
C GLY A 229 54.15 -48.09 46.09
N GLY A 230 55.10 -47.18 46.33
CA GLY A 230 56.43 -47.51 46.83
C GLY A 230 56.66 -46.99 48.23
N LYS A 231 56.42 -47.83 49.26
CA LYS A 231 57.07 -47.87 50.59
C LYS A 231 56.19 -48.61 51.61
N ARG A 232 56.29 -49.94 51.65
CA ARG A 232 56.25 -50.76 52.88
C ARG A 232 57.08 -52.02 52.64
N GLY A 233 58.39 -51.81 52.47
CA GLY A 233 59.38 -52.87 52.58
C GLY A 233 59.54 -53.23 54.05
N ALA A 234 59.42 -54.52 54.33
CA ALA A 234 59.54 -55.12 55.64
C ALA A 234 60.89 -54.81 56.30
N VAL A 235 60.86 -54.38 57.55
CA VAL A 235 62.01 -54.41 58.44
C VAL A 235 61.99 -55.79 59.12
N VAL A 236 62.86 -56.68 58.67
CA VAL A 236 63.19 -57.95 59.34
C VAL A 236 64.71 -58.04 59.42
N THR A 237 65.24 -57.90 60.63
CA THR A 237 66.61 -58.29 61.02
C THR A 237 66.54 -58.70 62.50
N LYS A 238 66.64 -60.01 62.83
CA LYS A 238 67.83 -60.71 63.38
C LYS A 238 68.39 -59.98 64.62
N LYS A 239 68.50 -60.55 65.81
CA LYS A 239 68.99 -61.87 66.26
C LYS A 239 68.46 -62.13 67.67
#